data_AF-A0A432SW95-F1
#
_entry.id   AF-A0A432SW95-F1
#
_cell.length_a   1.000
_cell.length_b   1.000
_cell.length_c   1.000
_cell.angle_alpha   90.00
_cell.angle_beta   90.00
_cell.angle_gamma   90.00
#
_symmetry.space_group_name_H-M   'P 1'
#
loop_
_entity.id
_entity.type
_entity.pdbx_description
1 polymer ?
#
loop_
_entity_poly.entity_id
_entity_poly.type
_entity_poly.pdbx_seq_one_letter_code
_entity_poly.pdbx_strand_id
1 'polypeptide(L)'
;MKFQLIDKTYRKFGTSEIHGHVTYLTSAGAEIRLENTKIYILPVTKTLNDWYYNYYLKNRSKTTLHGTDVKYLNSTYLDIKRNFDFFGVVEGTYYLVIESDYPEYIAKNKKVYIAKKITVGKYKNIMAVFSKKL
;
A
#
# COMPACT_ATOMS: atom_id res chain seq x y z
N MET A 1 -3.32 -8.77 -22.34
CA MET A 1 -2.43 -9.08 -21.20
C MET A 1 -1.14 -8.29 -21.37
N LYS A 2 -0.75 -7.41 -20.44
CA LYS A 2 0.43 -6.51 -20.60
C LYS A 2 1.55 -6.92 -19.62
N PHE A 3 2.77 -7.07 -20.13
CA PHE A 3 3.98 -7.37 -19.36
C PHE A 3 4.49 -6.08 -18.68
N GLN A 4 5.07 -6.21 -17.48
CA GLN A 4 5.81 -5.13 -16.85
C GLN A 4 7.31 -5.45 -16.83
N LEU A 5 8.12 -4.47 -17.25
CA LEU A 5 9.57 -4.58 -17.24
C LEU A 5 10.10 -4.16 -15.86
N ILE A 6 10.70 -5.10 -15.14
CA ILE A 6 11.46 -4.86 -13.91
C ILE A 6 12.90 -5.31 -14.21
N ASP A 7 13.88 -4.44 -14.00
CA ASP A 7 15.31 -4.74 -14.17
C ASP A 7 15.67 -5.45 -15.49
N LYS A 8 15.19 -4.90 -16.61
CA LYS A 8 15.46 -5.39 -17.98
C LYS A 8 15.08 -6.86 -18.24
N THR A 9 14.32 -7.49 -17.35
CA THR A 9 13.92 -8.90 -17.46
C THR A 9 12.40 -9.00 -17.44
N TYR A 10 11.81 -9.58 -18.49
CA TYR A 10 10.37 -9.84 -18.53
C TYR A 10 10.03 -11.04 -17.63
N ARG A 11 9.78 -10.81 -16.34
CA ARG A 11 9.29 -11.89 -15.44
C ARG A 11 7.78 -11.96 -15.52
N LYS A 12 7.29 -13.06 -16.09
CA LYS A 12 5.89 -13.21 -16.51
C LYS A 12 4.92 -13.35 -15.33
N PHE A 13 5.34 -13.95 -14.20
CA PHE A 13 4.57 -14.02 -12.96
C PHE A 13 5.55 -14.24 -11.80
N GLY A 14 5.27 -13.64 -10.65
CA GLY A 14 5.89 -14.08 -9.41
C GLY A 14 5.20 -15.33 -8.86
N THR A 15 5.80 -15.96 -7.86
CA THR A 15 5.28 -17.19 -7.24
C THR A 15 4.91 -17.00 -5.77
N SER A 16 4.91 -15.74 -5.33
CA SER A 16 4.67 -15.38 -3.94
C SER A 16 3.34 -14.66 -3.79
N GLU A 17 2.84 -14.68 -2.57
CA GLU A 17 1.55 -14.13 -2.18
C GLU A 17 1.76 -13.18 -1.01
N ILE A 18 0.96 -12.11 -0.98
CA ILE A 18 0.89 -11.20 0.14
C ILE A 18 -0.57 -11.15 0.57
N HIS A 19 -0.79 -11.44 1.84
CA HIS A 19 -2.08 -11.29 2.49
C HIS A 19 -1.92 -10.27 3.59
N GLY A 20 -2.87 -9.37 3.73
CA GLY A 20 -2.81 -8.40 4.78
C GLY A 20 -4.16 -8.06 5.40
N HIS A 21 -4.07 -7.55 6.62
CA HIS A 21 -5.20 -7.06 7.39
C HIS A 21 -4.97 -5.62 7.79
N VAL A 22 -6.01 -4.79 7.71
CA VAL A 22 -5.94 -3.36 7.99
C VAL A 22 -6.93 -2.95 9.06
N THR A 23 -6.45 -2.30 10.11
CA THR A 23 -7.25 -1.79 11.22
C THR A 23 -7.01 -0.30 11.43
N TYR A 24 -8.08 0.48 11.50
CA TYR A 24 -8.03 1.88 11.93
C TYR A 24 -8.65 2.01 13.31
N LEU A 25 -8.02 2.80 14.18
CA LEU A 25 -8.46 3.04 15.55
C LEU A 25 -8.73 4.54 15.73
N THR A 26 -9.81 4.89 16.42
CA THR A 26 -10.06 6.24 16.90
C THR A 26 -9.05 6.64 17.98
N SER A 27 -9.04 7.91 18.37
CA SER A 27 -8.25 8.40 19.49
C SER A 27 -8.55 7.66 20.81
N ALA A 28 -9.80 7.20 20.98
CA ALA A 28 -10.26 6.39 22.10
C ALA A 28 -9.92 4.89 21.99
N GLY A 29 -9.34 4.44 20.87
CA GLY A 29 -8.96 3.04 20.66
C GLY A 29 -10.09 2.16 20.10
N ALA A 30 -11.27 2.72 19.82
CA ALA A 30 -12.34 2.00 19.14
C ALA A 30 -12.01 1.83 17.65
N GLU A 31 -12.39 0.70 17.06
CA GLU A 31 -12.20 0.51 15.63
C GLU A 31 -13.10 1.43 14.81
N ILE A 32 -12.56 1.96 13.72
CA ILE A 32 -13.30 2.76 12.75
C ILE A 32 -13.09 2.20 11.35
N ARG A 33 -14.14 2.25 10.53
CA ARG A 33 -14.06 1.87 9.12
C ARG A 33 -13.87 3.12 8.28
N LEU A 34 -12.83 3.10 7.44
CA LEU A 34 -12.61 4.10 6.39
C LEU A 34 -13.22 3.62 5.07
N GLU A 35 -13.45 4.56 4.16
CA GLU A 35 -14.07 4.31 2.86
C GLU A 35 -13.00 4.18 1.76
N ASN A 36 -13.40 3.59 0.63
CA ASN A 36 -12.58 3.43 -0.58
C ASN A 36 -11.12 2.99 -0.33
N THR A 37 -10.92 2.08 0.63
CA THR A 37 -9.57 1.69 1.04
C THR A 37 -8.88 0.89 -0.07
N LYS A 38 -7.90 1.52 -0.72
CA LYS A 38 -7.15 0.97 -1.84
C LYS A 38 -5.71 0.69 -1.42
N ILE A 39 -5.21 -0.47 -1.81
CA ILE A 39 -3.88 -0.93 -1.48
C ILE A 39 -3.08 -1.02 -2.77
N TYR A 40 -1.88 -0.45 -2.74
CA TYR A 40 -0.93 -0.45 -3.84
C TYR A 40 0.31 -1.23 -3.45
N ILE A 41 0.80 -2.04 -4.39
CA ILE A 41 2.14 -2.63 -4.32
C ILE A 41 3.06 -1.91 -5.30
N LEU A 42 4.12 -1.32 -4.76
CA LEU A 42 5.01 -0.41 -5.49
C LEU A 42 6.45 -0.91 -5.40
N PRO A 43 7.16 -1.11 -6.52
CA PRO A 43 8.59 -1.44 -6.45
C PRO A 43 9.36 -0.28 -5.81
N VAL A 44 10.38 -0.59 -5.00
CA VAL A 44 11.20 0.46 -4.38
C VAL A 44 11.96 1.22 -5.47
N THR A 45 11.76 2.54 -5.51
CA THR A 45 12.52 3.47 -6.36
C THR A 45 13.10 4.59 -5.51
N LYS A 46 14.05 5.35 -6.07
CA LYS A 46 14.58 6.55 -5.39
C LYS A 46 13.47 7.53 -5.02
N THR A 47 12.57 7.83 -5.96
CA THR A 47 11.41 8.71 -5.76
C THR A 47 10.50 8.22 -4.63
N LEU A 48 10.21 6.91 -4.56
CA LEU A 48 9.38 6.35 -3.50
C LEU A 48 10.06 6.34 -2.13
N ASN A 49 11.37 6.10 -2.09
CA ASN A 49 12.14 6.24 -0.84
C ASN A 49 12.07 7.70 -0.35
N ASP A 50 12.31 8.67 -1.24
CA ASP A 50 12.25 10.09 -0.88
C ASP A 50 10.85 10.47 -0.38
N TRP A 51 9.80 9.98 -1.05
CA TRP A 51 8.42 10.14 -0.59
C TRP A 51 8.22 9.56 0.83
N TYR A 52 8.61 8.30 1.02
CA TYR A 52 8.41 7.59 2.29
C TYR A 52 9.15 8.26 3.45
N TYR A 53 10.44 8.54 3.29
CA TYR A 53 11.28 9.09 4.36
C TYR A 53 10.98 10.55 4.66
N ASN A 54 10.74 11.37 3.63
CA ASN A 54 10.60 12.82 3.84
C ASN A 54 9.16 13.26 4.07
N TYR A 55 8.17 12.46 3.66
CA TYR A 55 6.76 12.85 3.75
C TYR A 55 5.99 11.95 4.69
N TYR A 56 5.96 10.65 4.43
CA TYR A 56 5.20 9.73 5.27
C TYR A 56 5.75 9.68 6.70
N LEU A 57 7.06 9.48 6.88
CA LEU A 57 7.66 9.38 8.22
C LEU A 57 7.79 10.73 8.93
N LYS A 58 8.05 11.83 8.21
CA LYS A 58 8.25 13.17 8.80
C LYS A 58 6.96 14.01 8.87
N ASN A 59 5.82 13.46 8.47
CA ASN A 59 4.51 14.10 8.48
C ASN A 59 4.49 15.50 7.82
N ARG A 60 5.23 15.68 6.72
CA ARG A 60 5.34 16.98 6.03
C ARG A 60 4.13 17.19 5.12
N SER A 61 3.53 18.37 5.21
CA SER A 61 2.20 18.71 4.67
C SER A 61 2.10 18.98 3.16
N LYS A 62 3.19 18.88 2.38
CA LYS A 62 3.17 19.23 0.95
C LYS A 62 4.07 18.34 0.09
N THR A 63 3.47 17.28 -0.47
CA THR A 63 3.47 16.97 -1.91
C THR A 63 2.59 15.75 -2.11
N THR A 64 1.57 15.93 -2.92
CA THR A 64 0.70 14.87 -3.41
C THR A 64 1.57 13.91 -4.23
N LEU A 65 1.47 12.60 -3.99
CA LEU A 65 1.97 11.64 -4.98
C LEU A 65 1.18 11.88 -6.26
N HIS A 66 1.80 12.41 -7.30
CA HIS A 66 1.14 12.48 -8.60
C HIS A 66 1.14 11.07 -9.18
N GLY A 67 0.00 10.67 -9.78
CA GLY A 67 -0.17 9.31 -10.31
C GLY A 67 0.87 8.90 -11.37
N THR A 68 1.61 9.86 -11.92
CA THR A 68 2.71 9.70 -12.87
C THR A 68 4.07 9.37 -12.23
N ASP A 69 4.25 9.67 -10.94
CA ASP A 69 5.53 9.50 -10.22
C ASP A 69 5.73 8.08 -9.68
N VAL A 70 4.65 7.29 -9.72
CA VAL A 70 4.57 5.96 -9.14
C VAL A 70 4.11 4.99 -10.23
N LYS A 71 5.04 4.22 -10.80
CA LYS A 71 4.67 3.08 -11.64
C LYS A 71 4.14 1.97 -10.74
N TYR A 72 2.82 1.86 -10.65
CA TYR A 72 2.14 0.82 -9.88
C TYR A 72 2.39 -0.56 -10.49
N LEU A 73 2.84 -1.52 -9.67
CA LEU A 73 2.93 -2.91 -10.10
C LEU A 73 1.51 -3.50 -10.17
N ASN A 74 0.74 -3.33 -9.09
CA ASN A 74 -0.64 -3.77 -8.99
C ASN A 74 -1.39 -2.97 -7.90
N SER A 75 -2.72 -3.06 -7.88
CA SER A 75 -3.56 -2.53 -6.80
C SER A 75 -4.77 -3.41 -6.54
N THR A 76 -5.22 -3.43 -5.29
CA THR A 76 -6.45 -4.11 -4.88
C THR A 76 -7.23 -3.24 -3.89
N TYR A 77 -8.43 -3.66 -3.53
CA TYR A 77 -9.26 -3.01 -2.52
C TYR A 77 -9.36 -3.88 -1.28
N LEU A 78 -9.60 -3.22 -0.15
CA LEU A 78 -9.89 -3.89 1.10
C LEU A 78 -11.27 -4.54 1.04
N ASP A 79 -11.36 -5.80 1.45
CA ASP A 79 -12.63 -6.52 1.50
C ASP A 79 -13.51 -6.06 2.69
N ILE A 80 -14.69 -6.67 2.82
CA ILE A 80 -15.61 -6.38 3.93
C ILE A 80 -15.03 -6.76 5.30
N LYS A 81 -14.18 -7.80 5.36
CA LYS A 81 -13.48 -8.32 6.55
C LYS A 81 -12.17 -7.58 6.85
N ARG A 82 -11.87 -6.52 6.09
CA ARG A 82 -10.67 -5.70 6.19
C ARG A 82 -9.37 -6.40 5.79
N ASN A 83 -9.46 -7.35 4.86
CA ASN A 83 -8.32 -8.05 4.29
C ASN A 83 -8.04 -7.61 2.85
N PHE A 84 -6.82 -7.84 2.40
CA PHE A 84 -6.43 -7.70 1.00
C PHE A 84 -5.42 -8.77 0.61
N ASP A 85 -5.41 -9.11 -0.68
CA ASP A 85 -4.53 -10.13 -1.23
C ASP A 85 -3.85 -9.67 -2.52
N PHE A 86 -2.57 -10.00 -2.67
CA PHE A 86 -1.84 -9.95 -3.93
C PHE A 86 -1.27 -11.33 -4.25
N PHE A 87 -1.63 -11.83 -5.42
CA PHE A 87 -1.13 -13.10 -5.94
C PHE A 87 -0.10 -12.87 -7.04
N GLY A 88 0.83 -13.82 -7.18
CA GLY A 88 1.82 -13.80 -8.26
C GLY A 88 2.86 -12.69 -8.12
N VAL A 89 3.23 -12.34 -6.89
CA VAL A 89 4.17 -11.26 -6.58
C VAL A 89 5.60 -11.74 -6.83
N VAL A 90 6.35 -10.98 -7.63
CA VAL A 90 7.74 -11.29 -7.99
C VAL A 90 8.64 -11.05 -6.77
N GLU A 91 9.76 -11.77 -6.72
CA GLU A 91 10.78 -11.49 -5.71
C GLU A 91 11.32 -10.05 -5.83
N GLY A 92 11.51 -9.38 -4.70
CA GLY A 92 11.95 -7.99 -4.69
C GLY A 92 11.59 -7.27 -3.41
N THR A 93 11.89 -5.98 -3.38
CA THR A 93 11.51 -5.10 -2.26
C THR A 93 10.48 -4.09 -2.74
N TYR A 94 9.42 -3.95 -1.96
CA TYR A 94 8.25 -3.16 -2.33
C TYR A 94 7.82 -2.24 -1.18
N TYR A 95 7.09 -1.19 -1.51
CA TYR A 95 6.21 -0.49 -0.60
C TYR A 95 4.79 -1.01 -0.78
N LEU A 96 4.16 -1.37 0.33
CA LEU A 96 2.71 -1.47 0.44
C LEU A 96 2.21 -0.12 0.93
N VAL A 97 1.39 0.54 0.11
CA VAL A 97 0.77 1.82 0.42
C VAL A 97 -0.73 1.62 0.45
N ILE A 98 -1.34 1.94 1.58
CA ILE A 98 -2.78 1.90 1.80
C ILE A 98 -3.25 3.35 1.80
N GLU A 99 -4.18 3.65 0.92
CA GLU A 99 -4.89 4.93 0.83
C GLU A 99 -6.34 4.70 1.22
N SER A 100 -6.90 5.58 2.05
CA SER A 100 -8.28 5.46 2.51
C SER A 100 -8.89 6.83 2.67
N ASP A 101 -10.19 6.93 2.37
CA ASP A 101 -10.95 8.15 2.55
C ASP A 101 -11.60 8.15 3.94
N TYR A 102 -11.56 9.29 4.62
CA TYR A 102 -12.44 9.48 5.77
C TYR A 102 -13.89 9.43 5.31
N PRO A 103 -14.80 8.84 6.11
CA PRO A 103 -16.22 8.94 5.84
C PRO A 103 -16.65 10.39 5.69
N GLU A 104 -17.45 10.70 4.68
CA GLU A 104 -17.79 12.09 4.32
C GLU A 104 -18.42 12.87 5.49
N TYR A 105 -19.23 12.18 6.30
CA TYR A 105 -19.89 12.75 7.47
C TYR A 105 -18.93 13.10 8.61
N ILE A 106 -17.68 12.59 8.59
CA ILE A 106 -16.64 12.88 9.58
C ILE A 106 -15.70 13.98 9.07
N ALA A 107 -15.13 13.79 7.87
CA ALA A 107 -14.17 14.73 7.30
C ALA A 107 -14.12 14.61 5.77
N LYS A 108 -14.86 15.50 5.09
CA LYS A 108 -14.93 15.55 3.63
C LYS A 108 -13.54 15.71 2.99
N ASN A 109 -13.27 14.90 1.96
CA ASN A 109 -12.02 14.91 1.18
C ASN A 109 -10.73 14.64 1.98
N LYS A 110 -10.82 14.19 3.24
CA LYS A 110 -9.64 13.89 4.04
C LYS A 110 -9.19 12.46 3.74
N LYS A 111 -7.91 12.30 3.37
CA LYS A 111 -7.29 10.99 3.12
C LYS A 111 -6.38 10.56 4.26
N VAL A 112 -6.28 9.25 4.45
CA VAL A 112 -5.36 8.59 5.35
C VAL A 112 -4.44 7.70 4.54
N TYR A 113 -3.15 7.75 4.85
CA TYR A 113 -2.15 6.87 4.29
C TYR A 113 -1.53 5.98 5.37
N ILE A 114 -1.27 4.72 5.03
CA ILE A 114 -0.35 3.82 5.74
C ILE A 114 0.66 3.32 4.72
N ALA A 115 1.95 3.36 5.03
CA ALA A 115 2.99 2.84 4.15
C ALA A 115 3.96 1.94 4.93
N LYS A 116 4.29 0.79 4.34
CA LYS A 116 5.26 -0.17 4.90
C LYS A 116 6.15 -0.71 3.80
N LYS A 117 7.46 -0.74 4.05
CA LYS A 117 8.42 -1.44 3.19
C LYS A 117 8.40 -2.93 3.53
N ILE A 118 8.32 -3.78 2.51
CA ILE A 118 8.35 -5.24 2.62
C ILE A 118 9.36 -5.84 1.64
N THR A 119 9.88 -7.01 1.98
CA THR A 119 10.73 -7.79 1.09
C THR A 119 10.04 -9.11 0.79
N VAL A 120 9.90 -9.41 -0.50
CA VAL A 120 9.27 -10.63 -1.01
C VAL A 120 10.35 -11.57 -1.53
N GLY A 121 10.46 -12.73 -0.89
CA GLY A 121 11.29 -13.84 -1.38
C GLY A 121 10.51 -14.77 -2.31
N LYS A 122 11.21 -15.72 -2.95
CA LYS A 122 10.62 -16.72 -3.84
C LYS A 122 9.75 -17.74 -3.09
N TYR A 123 8.57 -18.08 -3.63
CA TYR A 123 7.61 -19.03 -3.05
C TYR A 123 7.24 -18.70 -1.59
N LYS A 124 7.05 -17.42 -1.29
CA LYS A 124 6.71 -16.97 0.05
C LYS A 124 5.24 -16.58 0.11
N ASN A 125 4.62 -16.93 1.23
CA ASN A 125 3.36 -16.37 1.65
C ASN A 125 3.66 -15.36 2.78
N ILE A 126 3.33 -14.09 2.54
CA ILE A 126 3.67 -12.99 3.43
C ILE A 126 2.41 -12.50 4.11
N MET A 127 2.41 -12.57 5.44
CA MET A 127 1.38 -11.97 6.29
C MET A 127 1.78 -10.54 6.67
N ALA A 128 0.90 -9.58 6.43
CA ALA A 128 1.15 -8.18 6.76
C ALA A 128 -0.03 -7.56 7.52
N VAL A 129 0.19 -7.21 8.78
CA VAL A 129 -0.79 -6.47 9.58
C VAL A 129 -0.45 -4.99 9.57
N PHE A 130 -1.48 -4.16 9.38
CA PHE A 130 -1.41 -2.72 9.36
C PHE A 130 -2.40 -2.14 10.36
N SER A 131 -1.92 -1.25 11.21
CA SER A 131 -2.76 -0.53 12.18
C SER A 131 -2.40 0.95 12.19
N LYS A 132 -3.41 1.83 12.24
CA LYS A 132 -3.18 3.27 12.43
C LYS A 132 -4.22 3.86 13.37
N LYS A 133 -3.73 4.59 14.36
CA LYS A 133 -4.53 5.45 15.23
C LYS A 133 -4.74 6.81 14.54
N LEU A 134 -5.99 7.27 14.50
CA LEU A 134 -6.44 8.47 13.79
C LEU A 134 -6.67 9.66 14.72
#